data_AF-A0A8K0N793-F1
#
_entry.id   AF-A0A8K0N793-F1
#
_cell.length_a   1.000
_cell.length_b   1.000
_cell.length_c   1.000
_cell.angle_alpha   90.00
_cell.angle_beta   90.00
_cell.angle_gamma   90.00
#
_symmetry.space_group_name_H-M   'P 1'
#
loop_
_entity.id
_entity.type
_entity.pdbx_description
1 polymer ?
#
loop_
_entity_poly.entity_id
_entity_poly.type
_entity_poly.pdbx_seq_one_letter_code
_entity_poly.pdbx_strand_id
1 'polypeptide(L)'
;MDEVVQAVENVEKEWDQTVLQIQEHVKAIEGCGKSGKGTEEANSLPRLNGAAQDGLASLRSMQFRLDLLSQQLPTIEKSQSAYSTLELWKKQYQK
;
A
#
# COMPACT_ATOMS: atom_id res chain seq x y z
N MET A 1 -21.69 -2.13 14.74
CA MET A 1 -20.39 -1.47 14.51
C MET A 1 -20.66 -0.33 13.55
N ASP A 2 -20.04 0.83 13.75
CA ASP A 2 -20.19 1.95 12.82
C ASP A 2 -19.56 1.58 11.47
N GLU A 3 -20.33 1.72 10.38
CA GLU A 3 -19.91 1.27 9.05
C GLU A 3 -18.66 2.01 8.54
N VAL A 4 -18.52 3.29 8.87
CA VAL A 4 -17.36 4.11 8.51
C VAL A 4 -16.13 3.65 9.28
N VAL A 5 -16.28 3.38 10.58
CA VAL A 5 -15.19 2.84 11.41
C VAL A 5 -14.71 1.49 10.85
N GLN A 6 -15.63 0.60 10.46
CA GLN A 6 -15.24 -0.68 9.88
C GLN A 6 -14.54 -0.51 8.52
N ALA A 7 -14.98 0.45 7.69
CA ALA A 7 -14.35 0.76 6.43
C ALA A 7 -12.91 1.28 6.61
N VAL A 8 -12.66 2.10 7.63
CA VAL A 8 -11.31 2.57 7.97
C VAL A 8 -10.41 1.40 8.37
N GLU A 9 -10.87 0.53 9.27
CA GLU A 9 -10.09 -0.65 9.68
C GLU A 9 -9.76 -1.59 8.52
N ASN A 10 -10.67 -1.72 7.55
CA ASN A 10 -10.43 -2.52 6.35
C ASN A 10 -9.38 -1.88 5.44
N VAL A 11 -9.45 -0.57 5.25
CA VAL A 11 -8.45 0.18 4.47
C VAL A 11 -7.06 0.10 5.11
N GLU A 12 -6.97 0.16 6.44
CA GLU A 12 -5.70 -0.01 7.16
C GLU A 12 -5.12 -1.42 7.00
N LYS A 13 -5.95 -2.47 7.08
CA LYS A 13 -5.51 -3.85 6.82
C LYS A 13 -5.06 -4.07 5.38
N GLU A 14 -5.81 -3.54 4.42
CA GLU A 14 -5.48 -3.60 2.99
C GLU A 14 -4.15 -2.88 2.70
N TRP A 15 -3.90 -1.75 3.36
CA TRP A 15 -2.64 -1.01 3.26
C TRP A 15 -1.46 -1.87 3.69
N ASP A 16 -1.50 -2.44 4.88
CA ASP A 16 -0.40 -3.26 5.42
C ASP A 16 -0.09 -4.46 4.52
N GLN A 17 -1.12 -5.14 4.02
CA GLN A 17 -0.97 -6.26 3.09
C GLN A 17 -0.34 -5.81 1.76
N THR A 18 -0.80 -4.69 1.22
CA THR A 18 -0.30 -4.16 -0.06
C THR A 18 1.16 -3.71 0.06
N VAL A 19 1.54 -3.09 1.18
CA VAL A 19 2.93 -2.73 1.47
C VAL A 19 3.82 -3.97 1.48
N LEU A 20 3.40 -5.05 2.14
CA LEU A 20 4.17 -6.30 2.19
C LEU A 20 4.36 -6.89 0.78
N GLN A 21 3.30 -6.95 -0.03
CA GLN A 21 3.37 -7.47 -1.39
C GLN A 21 4.32 -6.64 -2.29
N ILE A 22 4.27 -5.31 -2.20
CA ILE A 22 5.20 -4.44 -2.94
C ILE A 22 6.64 -4.72 -2.51
N GLN A 23 6.89 -4.83 -1.21
CA GLN A 23 8.24 -5.13 -0.70
C GLN A 23 8.75 -6.49 -1.17
N GLU A 24 7.89 -7.50 -1.25
CA GLU A 24 8.23 -8.81 -1.82
C GLU A 24 8.59 -8.71 -3.31
N HIS A 25 7.79 -7.97 -4.09
CA HIS A 25 8.08 -7.73 -5.50
C HIS A 25 9.40 -6.97 -5.70
N VAL A 26 9.66 -5.93 -4.90
CA VAL A 26 10.93 -5.18 -4.94
C VAL A 26 12.11 -6.08 -4.60
N LYS A 27 12.03 -6.90 -3.54
CA LYS A 27 13.10 -7.86 -3.20
C LYS A 27 13.34 -8.87 -4.32
N ALA A 28 12.29 -9.36 -4.97
CA ALA A 28 12.41 -10.27 -6.11
C ALA A 28 13.10 -9.60 -7.31
N ILE A 29 12.78 -8.33 -7.58
CA ILE A 29 13.44 -7.52 -8.62
C ILE A 29 14.92 -7.33 -8.28
N GLU A 30 15.26 -6.96 -7.04
CA GLU A 30 16.64 -6.80 -6.57
C GLU A 30 17.47 -8.10 -6.60
N GLY A 31 16.79 -9.25 -6.55
CA GLY A 31 17.38 -10.58 -6.67
C GLY A 31 17.67 -11.02 -8.10
N CYS A 32 17.01 -10.40 -9.09
CA CYS A 32 17.16 -10.73 -10.50
C CYS A 32 18.62 -10.57 -10.96
N GLY A 33 19.17 -11.58 -11.64
CA GLY A 33 20.56 -11.61 -12.08
C GLY A 33 21.54 -12.16 -11.06
N LYS A 34 21.13 -12.36 -9.79
CA LYS A 34 21.99 -12.96 -8.74
C LYS A 34 21.88 -14.48 -8.67
N SER A 35 20.82 -15.09 -9.19
CA SER A 35 20.59 -16.54 -9.10
C SER A 35 21.17 -17.36 -10.26
N GLY A 36 21.73 -16.70 -11.28
CA GLY A 36 22.28 -17.37 -12.47
C GLY A 36 21.24 -17.86 -13.48
N LYS A 37 19.94 -17.59 -13.26
CA LYS A 37 18.82 -17.98 -14.14
C LYS A 37 18.45 -16.90 -15.17
N GLY A 38 19.45 -16.24 -15.74
CA GLY A 38 19.32 -14.94 -16.41
C GLY A 38 18.13 -14.76 -17.37
N THR A 39 17.80 -15.76 -18.20
CA THR A 39 16.70 -15.63 -19.19
C THR A 39 15.30 -15.75 -18.56
N GLU A 40 15.12 -16.59 -17.53
CA GLU A 40 13.84 -16.79 -16.84
C GLU A 40 13.52 -15.60 -15.93
N GLU A 41 14.54 -15.06 -15.26
CA GLU A 41 14.41 -13.87 -14.42
C GLU A 41 14.15 -12.61 -15.26
N ALA A 42 14.84 -12.45 -16.39
CA ALA A 42 14.63 -11.33 -17.31
C ALA A 42 13.21 -11.30 -17.88
N ASN A 43 12.63 -12.47 -18.18
CA ASN A 43 11.24 -12.56 -18.65
C ASN A 43 10.22 -12.22 -17.54
N SER A 44 10.58 -12.45 -16.27
CA SER A 44 9.71 -12.19 -15.12
C SER A 44 9.79 -10.74 -14.62
N LEU A 45 10.91 -10.05 -14.85
CA LEU A 45 11.19 -8.71 -14.33
C LEU A 45 10.17 -7.64 -14.78
N PRO A 46 9.75 -7.55 -16.06
CA PRO A 46 8.71 -6.62 -16.47
C PRO A 46 7.39 -6.82 -15.72
N ARG A 47 7.00 -8.08 -15.50
CA ARG A 47 5.77 -8.43 -14.77
C ARG A 47 5.87 -8.07 -13.29
N LEU A 48 7.01 -8.33 -12.66
CA LEU A 48 7.25 -7.97 -11.26
C LEU A 48 7.23 -6.44 -11.07
N ASN A 49 7.83 -5.69 -11.99
CA ASN A 49 7.81 -4.24 -11.95
C ASN A 49 6.38 -3.69 -12.14
N GLY A 50 5.64 -4.24 -13.11
CA GLY A 50 4.21 -3.90 -13.28
C GLY A 50 3.40 -4.13 -12.01
N ALA A 51 3.55 -5.31 -11.38
CA ALA A 51 2.85 -5.62 -10.12
C ALA A 51 3.23 -4.67 -8.97
N ALA A 52 4.50 -4.29 -8.85
CA ALA A 52 4.93 -3.30 -7.86
C ALA A 52 4.32 -1.92 -8.12
N GLN A 53 4.24 -1.48 -9.39
CA GLN A 53 3.60 -0.22 -9.78
C GLN A 53 2.09 -0.22 -9.53
N ASP A 54 1.41 -1.32 -9.83
CA ASP A 54 -0.02 -1.50 -9.54
C ASP A 54 -0.29 -1.46 -8.03
N GLY A 55 0.60 -2.05 -7.23
CA GLY A 55 0.59 -1.94 -5.77
C GLY A 55 0.75 -0.48 -5.32
N LEU A 56 1.71 0.26 -5.85
CA LEU A 56 1.89 1.69 -5.53
C LEU A 56 0.64 2.51 -5.90
N ALA A 57 0.03 2.26 -7.06
CA ALA A 57 -1.22 2.91 -7.44
C ALA A 57 -2.36 2.59 -6.45
N SER A 58 -2.42 1.35 -5.97
CA SER A 58 -3.38 0.91 -4.95
C SER A 58 -3.17 1.63 -3.61
N LEU A 59 -1.93 1.76 -3.14
CA LEU A 59 -1.60 2.55 -1.94
C LEU A 59 -2.08 4.01 -2.09
N ARG A 60 -1.81 4.64 -3.23
CA ARG A 60 -2.28 6.01 -3.49
C ARG A 60 -3.80 6.14 -3.47
N SER A 61 -4.51 5.14 -4.00
CA SER A 61 -5.97 5.08 -3.93
C SER A 61 -6.48 4.94 -2.49
N MET A 62 -5.81 4.12 -1.66
CA MET A 62 -6.14 3.96 -0.24
C MET A 62 -5.92 5.25 0.57
N GLN A 63 -4.88 6.03 0.27
CA GLN A 63 -4.70 7.35 0.89
C GLN A 63 -5.90 8.26 0.63
N PHE A 64 -6.41 8.28 -0.61
CA PHE A 64 -7.61 9.05 -0.93
C PHE A 64 -8.85 8.52 -0.22
N ARG A 65 -9.03 7.20 -0.15
CA ARG A 65 -10.14 6.57 0.59
C ARG A 65 -10.10 6.93 2.07
N LEU A 66 -8.92 6.87 2.71
CA LEU A 66 -8.78 7.21 4.13
C LEU A 66 -9.06 8.70 4.39
N ASP A 67 -8.63 9.60 3.50
CA ASP A 67 -8.94 11.04 3.58
C ASP A 67 -10.44 11.33 3.49
N LEU A 68 -11.16 10.59 2.64
CA LEU A 68 -12.62 10.69 2.54
C LEU A 68 -13.33 10.13 3.77
N LEU A 69 -12.86 9.00 4.29
CA LEU A 69 -13.46 8.34 5.46
C LEU A 69 -13.19 9.10 6.76
N SER A 70 -12.03 9.75 6.90
CA SER A 70 -11.66 10.49 8.11
C SER A 70 -12.65 11.62 8.44
N GLN A 71 -13.24 12.23 7.41
CA GLN A 71 -14.24 13.29 7.53
C GLN A 71 -15.62 12.77 7.97
N GLN A 72 -15.88 11.48 7.80
CA GLN A 72 -17.15 10.83 8.09
C GLN A 72 -17.16 10.09 9.43
N LEU A 73 -16.02 10.08 10.15
CA LEU A 73 -15.91 9.40 11.42
C LEU A 73 -16.77 10.08 12.49
N PRO A 74 -17.44 9.29 13.37
CA PRO A 74 -18.44 9.81 14.30
C PRO A 74 -17.87 10.66 15.44
N THR A 75 -16.54 10.68 15.61
CA THR A 75 -15.86 11.37 16.71
C THR A 75 -14.61 12.09 16.20
N ILE A 76 -14.33 13.26 16.77
CA ILE A 76 -13.13 14.06 16.47
C ILE A 76 -11.85 13.25 16.72
N GLU A 77 -11.79 12.48 17.81
CA GLU A 77 -10.62 11.66 18.17
C GLU A 77 -10.27 10.64 17.07
N LYS A 78 -11.27 9.89 16.58
CA LYS A 78 -11.08 8.94 15.47
C LYS A 78 -10.69 9.66 14.17
N SER A 79 -11.30 10.80 13.89
CA SER A 79 -10.94 11.62 12.72
C SER A 79 -9.46 12.07 12.77
N GLN A 80 -9.01 12.58 13.92
CA GLN A 80 -7.61 12.97 14.14
C GLN A 80 -6.65 11.77 14.04
N SER A 81 -7.04 10.61 14.56
CA SER A 81 -6.28 9.38 14.40
C SER A 81 -6.12 9.02 12.92
N ALA A 82 -7.21 9.01 12.14
CA ALA A 82 -7.18 8.71 10.72
C ALA A 82 -6.34 9.72 9.92
N TYR A 83 -6.39 11.01 10.25
CA TYR A 83 -5.50 12.01 9.66
C TYR A 83 -4.02 11.76 9.98
N SER A 84 -3.71 11.34 11.21
CA SER A 84 -2.34 11.00 11.61
C SER A 84 -1.83 9.78 10.85
N THR A 85 -2.66 8.76 10.67
CA THR A 85 -2.38 7.60 9.83
C THR A 85 -2.13 8.02 8.38
N LEU A 86 -2.97 8.88 7.80
CA LEU A 86 -2.83 9.38 6.44
C LEU A 86 -1.50 10.11 6.23
N GLU A 87 -1.08 10.95 7.16
CA GLU A 87 0.22 11.65 7.09
C GLU A 87 1.40 10.68 7.20
N LEU A 88 1.28 9.63 8.02
CA LEU A 88 2.27 8.56 8.06
C LEU A 88 2.37 7.84 6.71
N TRP A 89 1.24 7.49 6.11
CA TRP A 89 1.17 6.83 4.80
C TRP A 89 1.75 7.67 3.68
N LYS A 90 1.48 8.98 3.65
CA LYS A 90 2.09 9.89 2.68
C LYS A 90 3.62 9.91 2.79
N LYS A 91 4.14 9.97 4.02
CA LYS A 91 5.59 9.91 4.26
C LYS A 91 6.19 8.56 3.88
N GLN A 92 5.48 7.46 4.13
CA GLN A 92 5.91 6.12 3.73
C GLN A 92 5.96 5.98 2.21
N TYR A 93 4.94 6.47 1.51
CA TYR A 93 4.84 6.38 0.04
C TYR A 93 5.88 7.23 -0.70
N GLN A 94 6.34 8.33 -0.09
CA GLN A 94 7.35 9.22 -0.66
C GLN A 94 8.80 8.74 -0.42
N LYS A 95 9.00 7.70 0.39
CA LYS A 95 10.31 7.09 0.63
C LYS A 95 10.59 5.98 -0.36
#